data_AF-A0A2H1FJ91-F1
#
_entry.id   AF-A0A2H1FJ91-F1
#
_cell.length_a   1.000
_cell.length_b   1.000
_cell.length_c   1.000
_cell.angle_alpha   90.00
_cell.angle_beta   90.00
_cell.angle_gamma   90.00
#
_symmetry.space_group_name_H-M   'P 1'
#
loop_
_entity.id
_entity.type
_entity.pdbx_description
1 polymer ?
#
loop_
_entity_poly.entity_id
_entity_poly.type
_entity_poly.pdbx_seq_one_letter_code
_entity_poly.pdbx_strand_id
1 'polypeptide(L)'
;MADQLAAPQLKIYNEDPQIKTPNLDKLAERSVVFDSAYCTSPLRAPSRMAMITGQPPSEIGAYDNASPRLKTHHEGSVSAEWYDGKAFGRTIDVASAPP
;
A
#
# COMPACT_ATOMS: atom_id res chain seq x y z
N MET A 1 2.26 -0.38 -5.91
CA MET A 1 2.17 -1.43 -4.86
C MET A 1 2.09 -2.79 -5.53
N ALA A 2 2.83 -3.80 -5.05
CA ALA A 2 2.69 -5.19 -5.48
C ALA A 2 1.97 -5.98 -4.37
N ASP A 3 1.07 -6.90 -4.74
CA ASP A 3 0.31 -7.69 -3.76
C ASP A 3 1.10 -8.95 -3.37
N GLN A 4 1.22 -9.22 -2.07
CA GLN A 4 1.89 -10.39 -1.50
C GLN A 4 3.38 -10.57 -1.89
N LEU A 5 4.06 -9.52 -2.38
CA LEU A 5 5.49 -9.58 -2.67
C LEU A 5 6.30 -9.64 -1.37
N ALA A 6 7.06 -10.73 -1.20
CA ALA A 6 7.91 -10.91 -0.02
C ALA A 6 9.33 -10.37 -0.28
N ALA A 7 9.87 -9.61 0.68
CA ALA A 7 11.19 -9.00 0.58
C ALA A 7 12.34 -9.99 0.24
N PRO A 8 12.41 -11.22 0.82
CA PRO A 8 13.48 -12.17 0.52
C PRO A 8 13.54 -12.65 -0.93
N GLN A 9 12.48 -12.40 -1.72
CA GLN A 9 12.48 -12.71 -3.15
C GLN A 9 13.30 -11.70 -3.96
N LEU A 10 13.59 -10.51 -3.42
CA LEU A 10 14.27 -9.45 -4.15
C LEU A 10 15.75 -9.42 -3.83
N LYS A 11 16.58 -9.21 -4.86
CA LYS A 11 18.04 -9.06 -4.70
C LYS A 11 18.43 -7.96 -3.72
N ILE A 12 17.62 -6.90 -3.68
CA ILE A 12 17.81 -5.73 -2.81
C ILE A 12 17.86 -6.13 -1.32
N TYR A 13 17.22 -7.23 -0.93
CA TYR A 13 17.14 -7.70 0.47
C TYR A 13 17.71 -9.11 0.69
N ASN A 14 18.21 -9.77 -0.35
CA ASN A 14 18.79 -11.12 -0.31
C ASN A 14 19.86 -11.23 -1.40
N GLU A 15 21.10 -11.53 -1.02
CA GLU A 15 22.23 -11.63 -1.96
C GLU A 15 22.09 -12.81 -2.95
N ASP A 16 21.34 -13.85 -2.59
CA ASP A 16 21.08 -15.03 -3.42
C ASP A 16 19.57 -15.27 -3.64
N PRO A 17 18.90 -14.41 -4.44
CA PRO A 17 17.48 -14.55 -4.72
C PRO A 17 17.22 -15.58 -5.83
N GLN A 18 16.15 -16.37 -5.67
CA GLN A 18 15.72 -17.34 -6.69
C GLN A 18 15.15 -16.67 -7.96
N ILE A 19 14.66 -15.43 -7.86
CA ILE A 19 14.06 -14.70 -8.98
C ILE A 19 14.97 -13.55 -9.43
N LYS A 20 14.94 -13.24 -10.72
CA LYS A 20 15.69 -12.13 -11.33
C LYS A 20 14.81 -10.89 -11.43
N THR A 21 15.25 -9.77 -10.86
CA THR A 21 14.51 -8.50 -10.83
C THR A 21 15.29 -7.31 -11.39
N PRO A 22 15.90 -7.41 -12.59
CA PRO A 22 16.91 -6.45 -13.06
C PRO A 22 16.42 -4.99 -13.16
N ASN A 23 15.12 -4.77 -13.39
CA ASN A 23 14.56 -3.42 -13.44
C ASN A 23 14.34 -2.82 -12.04
N LEU A 24 14.03 -3.65 -11.04
CA LEU A 24 13.94 -3.20 -9.64
C LEU A 24 15.33 -2.96 -9.07
N ASP A 25 16.31 -3.80 -9.42
CA ASP A 25 17.70 -3.65 -8.98
C ASP A 25 18.28 -2.31 -9.47
N LYS A 26 18.11 -1.99 -10.77
CA LYS A 26 18.48 -0.68 -11.34
C LYS A 26 17.76 0.50 -10.69
N LEU A 27 16.52 0.30 -10.25
CA LEU A 27 15.78 1.35 -9.53
C LEU A 27 16.39 1.55 -8.13
N ALA A 28 16.73 0.48 -7.43
CA ALA A 28 17.33 0.52 -6.11
C ALA A 28 18.70 1.23 -6.11
N GLU A 29 19.54 0.98 -7.11
CA GLU A 29 20.87 1.61 -7.28
C GLU A 29 20.83 3.15 -7.31
N ARG A 30 19.70 3.74 -7.70
CA ARG A 30 19.51 5.19 -7.82
C ARG A 30 18.48 5.77 -6.85
N SER A 31 18.06 4.99 -5.85
CA SER A 31 17.01 5.37 -4.90
C SER A 31 17.50 5.22 -3.46
N VAL A 32 16.74 5.77 -2.51
CA VAL A 32 16.88 5.38 -1.10
C VAL A 32 16.09 4.09 -0.88
N VAL A 33 16.74 3.09 -0.31
CA VAL A 33 16.15 1.80 0.05
C VAL A 33 15.97 1.75 1.57
N PHE A 34 14.82 1.26 2.02
CA PHE A 34 14.54 1.08 3.44
C PHE A 34 14.74 -0.39 3.82
N ASP A 35 15.73 -0.68 4.66
CA ASP A 35 15.97 -2.05 5.16
C ASP A 35 14.88 -2.54 6.11
N SER A 36 14.05 -1.64 6.63
CA SER A 36 13.03 -1.92 7.64
C SER A 36 11.76 -1.12 7.37
N ALA A 37 11.00 -1.56 6.37
CA ALA A 37 9.67 -1.03 6.04
C ALA A 37 8.58 -2.05 6.40
N TYR A 38 7.74 -1.73 7.38
CA TYR A 38 6.68 -2.62 7.87
C TYR A 38 5.30 -2.14 7.44
N CYS A 39 4.40 -3.09 7.17
CA CYS A 39 2.98 -2.80 7.07
C CYS A 39 2.36 -2.68 8.47
N THR A 40 1.29 -1.87 8.58
CA THR A 40 0.55 -1.70 9.84
C THR A 40 -0.36 -2.90 10.17
N SER A 41 -0.57 -3.80 9.22
CA SER A 41 -1.32 -5.05 9.38
C SER A 41 -0.87 -6.08 8.35
N PRO A 42 -0.81 -7.38 8.70
CA PRO A 42 -0.50 -8.45 7.74
C PRO A 42 -1.67 -8.77 6.79
N LEU A 43 -2.80 -8.06 6.89
CA LEU A 43 -3.98 -8.27 6.06
C LEU A 43 -4.10 -7.23 4.95
N ARG A 44 -4.58 -7.68 3.79
CA ARG A 44 -4.73 -6.89 2.54
C ARG A 44 -5.50 -5.59 2.74
N ALA A 45 -6.73 -5.66 3.26
CA ALA A 45 -7.59 -4.47 3.35
C ALA A 45 -7.09 -3.49 4.43
N PRO A 46 -6.79 -3.93 5.67
CA PRO A 46 -6.25 -3.05 6.71
C PRO A 46 -4.93 -2.37 6.33
N SER A 47 -3.96 -3.10 5.76
CA SER A 47 -2.67 -2.54 5.32
C SER A 47 -2.86 -1.44 4.27
N ARG A 48 -3.67 -1.70 3.23
CA ARG A 48 -3.93 -0.72 2.17
C ARG A 48 -4.70 0.50 2.68
N MET A 49 -5.69 0.30 3.55
CA MET A 49 -6.48 1.41 4.09
C MET A 49 -5.62 2.33 4.97
N ALA A 50 -4.74 1.77 5.79
CA ALA A 50 -3.80 2.55 6.58
C ALA A 50 -2.79 3.31 5.71
N MET A 51 -2.29 2.68 4.65
CA MET A 51 -1.37 3.33 3.70
C MET A 51 -2.01 4.50 2.96
N ILE A 52 -3.29 4.40 2.57
CA ILE A 52 -4.01 5.47 1.85
C ILE A 52 -4.39 6.63 2.79
N THR A 53 -4.84 6.32 4.00
CA THR A 53 -5.34 7.33 4.95
C THR A 53 -4.24 7.97 5.79
N GLY A 54 -3.08 7.31 5.91
CA GLY A 54 -2.04 7.69 6.86
C GLY A 54 -2.41 7.41 8.33
N GLN A 55 -3.52 6.70 8.59
CA GLN A 55 -4.02 6.40 9.93
C GLN A 55 -3.85 4.90 10.26
N PRO A 56 -3.59 4.53 11.53
CA PRO A 56 -3.49 3.13 11.90
C PRO A 56 -4.85 2.43 11.81
N PRO A 57 -4.90 1.11 11.55
CA PRO A 57 -6.15 0.38 11.34
C PRO A 57 -7.21 0.54 12.45
N SER A 58 -6.79 0.74 13.70
CA SER A 58 -7.67 0.98 14.85
C SER A 58 -8.47 2.28 14.76
N GLU A 59 -7.89 3.34 14.20
CA GLU A 59 -8.53 4.66 14.09
C GLU A 59 -9.58 4.69 12.96
N ILE A 60 -9.41 3.81 11.96
CA ILE A 60 -10.28 3.74 10.78
C ILE A 60 -11.23 2.53 10.78
N GLY A 61 -11.25 1.76 11.88
CA GLY A 61 -12.12 0.58 12.03
C GLY A 61 -11.81 -0.57 11.07
N ALA A 62 -10.57 -0.67 10.58
CA ALA A 62 -10.15 -1.65 9.60
C ALA A 62 -9.50 -2.88 10.27
N TYR A 63 -10.30 -3.74 10.89
CA TYR A 63 -9.79 -4.85 11.70
C TYR A 63 -9.45 -6.11 10.90
N ASP A 64 -10.14 -6.34 9.79
CA ASP A 64 -9.96 -7.49 8.93
C ASP A 64 -10.28 -7.16 7.45
N ASN A 65 -10.27 -8.17 6.59
CA ASN A 65 -10.58 -8.02 5.18
C ASN A 65 -12.08 -7.85 4.86
N ALA A 66 -12.96 -8.13 5.83
CA ALA A 66 -14.42 -8.02 5.73
C ALA A 66 -14.95 -6.74 6.40
N SER A 67 -14.06 -5.99 7.07
CA SER A 67 -14.40 -4.79 7.82
C SER A 67 -15.08 -3.79 6.90
N PRO A 68 -16.10 -3.07 7.39
CA PRO A 68 -16.81 -2.08 6.61
C PRO A 68 -15.80 -1.13 5.96
N ARG A 69 -16.01 -0.86 4.67
CA ARG A 69 -15.16 0.06 3.90
C ARG A 69 -15.10 1.41 4.63
N LEU A 70 -13.93 2.05 4.57
CA LEU A 70 -13.65 3.38 5.10
C LEU A 70 -14.88 4.29 4.99
N LYS A 71 -15.50 4.61 6.13
CA LYS A 71 -16.44 5.72 6.23
C LYS A 71 -15.60 7.00 6.27
N THR A 72 -15.13 7.44 5.12
CA THR A 72 -14.46 8.74 5.03
C THR A 72 -15.52 9.82 4.87
N HIS A 73 -15.45 10.87 5.69
CA HIS A 73 -16.24 12.10 5.50
C HIS A 73 -15.69 12.97 4.34
N HIS A 74 -14.79 12.45 3.53
CA HIS A 74 -14.16 13.14 2.41
C HIS A 74 -14.14 12.22 1.20
N GLU A 75 -14.85 12.60 0.14
CA GLU A 75 -14.83 11.90 -1.14
C GLU A 75 -13.39 11.78 -1.63
N GLY A 76 -12.90 10.54 -1.76
CA GLY A 76 -11.50 10.22 -1.99
C GLY A 76 -11.05 10.46 -3.43
N SER A 77 -10.73 11.71 -3.76
CA SER A 77 -9.55 12.01 -4.55
C SER A 77 -8.39 12.24 -3.58
N VAL A 78 -7.22 11.62 -3.82
CA VAL A 78 -5.98 12.14 -3.23
C VAL A 78 -5.61 13.36 -4.07
N SER A 79 -6.33 14.46 -3.89
CA SER A 79 -5.90 15.76 -4.40
C SER A 79 -4.93 16.34 -3.38
N ALA A 80 -3.64 16.13 -3.59
CA ALA A 80 -2.69 17.10 -3.07
C ALA A 80 -2.90 18.39 -3.87
N GLU A 81 -2.77 19.57 -3.26
CA GLU A 81 -3.03 20.87 -3.91
C GLU A 81 -2.33 21.05 -5.28
N TRP A 82 -1.32 20.21 -5.57
CA TRP A 82 -0.48 20.25 -6.77
C TRP A 82 -0.55 18.99 -7.65
N TYR A 83 -1.32 17.95 -7.28
CA TYR A 83 -1.34 16.67 -7.99
C TYR A 83 -2.73 16.06 -8.12
N ASP A 84 -3.10 15.70 -9.35
CA ASP A 84 -4.25 14.84 -9.67
C ASP A 84 -3.85 13.35 -9.57
N GLY A 85 -4.40 12.64 -8.58
CA GLY A 85 -4.12 11.23 -8.35
C GLY A 85 -5.09 10.32 -9.08
N LYS A 86 -4.59 9.41 -9.95
CA LYS A 86 -5.38 8.34 -10.58
C LYS A 86 -5.05 6.97 -10.00
N ALA A 87 -6.07 6.18 -9.70
CA ALA A 87 -5.91 4.80 -9.25
C ALA A 87 -5.92 3.83 -10.45
N PHE A 88 -5.00 2.85 -10.44
CA PHE A 88 -4.91 1.78 -11.45
C PHE A 88 -4.58 0.44 -10.79
N GLY A 89 -5.24 -0.65 -11.20
CA GLY A 89 -5.04 -1.99 -10.64
C GLY A 89 -5.97 -2.32 -9.45
N ARG A 90 -5.53 -3.17 -8.50
CA ARG A 90 -6.34 -3.55 -7.33
C ARG A 90 -6.51 -2.37 -6.37
N THR A 91 -7.67 -1.73 -6.41
CA THR A 91 -8.04 -0.64 -5.50
C THR A 91 -8.74 -1.17 -4.23
N ILE A 92 -8.98 -0.27 -3.29
CA ILE A 92 -9.98 -0.45 -2.25
C ILE A 92 -11.24 0.21 -2.78
N ASP A 93 -12.36 -0.51 -2.81
CA ASP A 93 -13.65 0.12 -3.09
C ASP A 93 -13.94 1.09 -1.94
N VAL A 94 -13.91 2.38 -2.21
CA VAL A 94 -14.45 3.40 -1.31
C VAL A 94 -15.95 3.37 -1.55
N ALA A 95 -16.72 2.85 -0.59
CA ALA A 95 -18.18 2.97 -0.69
C ALA A 95 -18.54 4.42 -0.42
N SER A 96 -19.25 5.08 -1.35
CA SER A 96 -19.92 6.33 -1.04
C SER A 96 -20.95 6.06 0.07
N ALA A 97 -21.03 6.96 1.05
CA ALA A 97 -22.15 6.94 1.97
C ALA A 97 -23.45 7.17 1.17
N PRO A 98 -24.58 6.52 1.52
CA PRO A 98 -25.87 7.00 1.05
C PRO A 98 -26.08 8.45 1.54
N PRO A 99 -26.83 9.28 0.80
CA PRO A 99 -27.02 10.70 1.08
C PRO A 99 -27.56 10.97 2.49
#